data_AF-A0A915NPJ5-F1
#
_entry.id   AF-A0A915NPJ5-F1
#
_cell.length_a   1.000
_cell.length_b   1.000
_cell.length_c   1.000
_cell.angle_alpha   90.00
_cell.angle_beta   90.00
_cell.angle_gamma   90.00
#
_symmetry.space_group_name_H-M   'P 1'
#
loop_
_entity.id
_entity.type
_entity.pdbx_description
1 polymer ?
#
loop_
_entity_poly.entity_id
_entity_poly.type
_entity_poly.pdbx_seq_one_letter_code
_entity_poly.pdbx_strand_id
1 'polypeptide(L)'
;MNSAGARGQKNRKGEDCQSAQEQRRAIIKEHPNPIKLMSNLMDLTNSPGNSMFRLSEIKGESGRRLGPVMAQRIYKILTSMEGEEIIDLGTN
;
A
#
# COMPACT_ATOMS: atom_id res chain seq x y z
N MET A 1 -5.44 49.72 2.44
CA MET A 1 -4.00 49.45 2.24
C MET A 1 -3.77 47.96 2.45
N ASN A 2 -3.05 47.36 1.51
CA ASN A 2 -2.69 45.94 1.34
C ASN A 2 -2.15 45.29 2.65
N SER A 3 -2.11 43.97 2.87
CA SER A 3 -1.48 42.98 1.98
C SER A 3 -1.71 41.54 2.45
N ALA A 4 -2.01 40.67 1.48
CA ALA A 4 -1.52 39.30 1.24
C ALA A 4 -1.10 38.40 2.43
N GLY A 5 -1.83 37.28 2.55
CA GLY A 5 -1.36 36.05 3.17
C GLY A 5 -1.60 34.85 2.24
N ALA A 6 -0.94 34.83 1.09
CA ALA A 6 -0.96 33.69 0.17
C ALA A 6 -0.21 32.50 0.79
N ARG A 7 -0.92 31.62 1.51
CA ARG A 7 -0.39 30.32 1.92
C ARG A 7 -0.27 29.44 0.68
N GLY A 8 0.97 29.28 0.22
CA GLY A 8 1.35 28.46 -0.91
C GLY A 8 0.80 27.04 -0.81
N GLN A 9 -0.04 26.68 -1.76
CA GLN A 9 -0.39 25.30 -2.06
C GLN A 9 0.88 24.63 -2.62
N LYS A 10 1.66 23.97 -1.76
CA LYS A 10 2.81 23.18 -2.19
C LYS A 10 2.31 22.01 -3.05
N ASN A 11 2.99 21.82 -4.18
CA ASN A 11 2.83 20.73 -5.16
C ASN A 11 2.81 19.35 -4.49
N ARG A 12 1.64 18.84 -4.08
CA ARG A 12 1.48 17.48 -3.52
C ARG A 12 1.62 16.37 -4.58
N LYS A 13 1.26 16.65 -5.84
CA LYS A 13 1.24 15.65 -6.92
C LYS A 13 2.59 14.99 -7.25
N GLY A 14 3.71 15.66 -6.98
CA GLY A 14 5.05 15.14 -7.28
C GLY A 14 5.55 14.10 -6.27
N GLU A 15 5.27 14.30 -4.98
CA GLU A 15 5.69 13.41 -3.90
C GLU A 15 4.83 12.13 -3.85
N ASP A 16 3.54 12.26 -4.15
CA ASP A 16 2.60 11.13 -4.18
C ASP A 16 2.95 10.10 -5.28
N CYS A 17 3.39 10.59 -6.45
CA CYS A 17 3.82 9.73 -7.56
C CYS A 17 5.12 8.97 -7.24
N GLN A 18 6.06 9.62 -6.54
CA GLN A 18 7.30 8.98 -6.09
C GLN A 18 7.02 7.91 -5.04
N SER A 19 6.13 8.21 -4.09
CA SER A 19 5.64 7.29 -3.05
C SER A 19 5.02 6.02 -3.65
N ALA A 20 4.14 6.13 -4.64
CA ALA A 20 3.48 4.97 -5.23
C ALA A 20 4.46 4.05 -5.99
N GLN A 21 5.41 4.62 -6.73
CA GLN A 21 6.44 3.83 -7.42
C GLN A 21 7.39 3.15 -6.43
N GLU A 22 7.76 3.84 -5.35
CA GLU A 22 8.60 3.30 -4.29
C GLU A 22 7.92 2.11 -3.60
N GLN A 23 6.65 2.26 -3.22
CA GLN A 23 5.84 1.18 -2.64
C GLN A 23 5.78 -0.03 -3.57
N ARG A 24 5.54 0.19 -4.88
CA ARG A 24 5.53 -0.87 -5.88
C ARG A 24 6.87 -1.61 -5.96
N ARG A 25 7.99 -0.88 -5.98
CA ARG A 25 9.33 -1.50 -6.00
C ARG A 25 9.59 -2.30 -4.73
N ALA A 26 9.20 -1.78 -3.56
CA ALA A 26 9.37 -2.45 -2.29
C ALA A 26 8.60 -3.80 -2.25
N ILE A 27 7.35 -3.82 -2.72
CA ILE A 27 6.54 -5.04 -2.82
C ILE A 27 7.22 -6.07 -3.73
N ILE A 28 7.64 -5.65 -4.93
CA ILE A 28 8.27 -6.56 -5.91
C ILE A 28 9.61 -7.09 -5.39
N LYS A 29 10.39 -6.27 -4.70
CA LYS A 29 11.67 -6.66 -4.12
C LYS A 29 11.49 -7.72 -3.03
N GLU A 30 10.53 -7.54 -2.13
CA GLU A 30 10.28 -8.47 -1.03
C GLU A 30 9.56 -9.75 -1.52
N HIS A 31 8.67 -9.61 -2.49
CA HIS A 31 7.80 -10.66 -3.01
C HIS A 31 7.80 -10.67 -4.55
N PRO A 32 8.88 -11.17 -5.18
CA PRO A 32 9.03 -11.15 -6.64
C PRO A 32 8.09 -12.10 -7.37
N ASN A 33 7.55 -13.10 -6.66
CA ASN A 33 6.61 -14.08 -7.22
C ASN A 33 5.23 -13.92 -6.56
N PRO A 34 4.22 -13.39 -7.28
CA PRO A 34 2.89 -13.17 -6.72
C PRO A 34 2.15 -14.47 -6.37
N ILE A 35 2.41 -15.58 -7.08
CA ILE A 35 1.79 -16.88 -6.79
C ILE A 35 2.31 -17.46 -5.48
N LYS A 36 3.62 -17.30 -5.23
CA LYS A 36 4.23 -17.70 -3.94
C LYS A 36 3.70 -16.84 -2.80
N LEU A 37 3.57 -15.53 -3.02
CA LEU A 37 2.97 -14.64 -2.04
C LEU A 37 1.53 -15.06 -1.73
N MET A 38 0.69 -15.24 -2.75
CA MET A 38 -0.69 -15.72 -2.61
C MET A 38 -0.78 -17.02 -1.80
N SER A 39 0.05 -18.02 -2.14
CA SER A 39 0.11 -19.30 -1.42
C SER A 39 0.45 -19.11 0.06
N ASN A 40 1.43 -18.25 0.38
CA ASN A 40 1.81 -17.96 1.76
C ASN A 40 0.70 -17.21 2.53
N LEU A 41 -0.04 -16.33 1.86
CA LEU A 41 -1.13 -15.55 2.47
C LEU A 41 -2.35 -16.42 2.78
N MET A 42 -2.61 -17.45 1.97
CA MET A 42 -3.71 -18.42 2.17
C MET A 42 -3.34 -19.61 3.05
N ASP A 43 -2.09 -19.70 3.52
CA ASP A 43 -1.67 -20.75 4.45
C ASP A 43 -2.49 -20.67 5.75
N LEU A 44 -3.18 -21.76 6.08
CA LEU A 44 -4.08 -21.85 7.23
C LEU A 44 -3.38 -21.63 8.58
N THR A 45 -2.06 -21.75 8.62
CA THR A 45 -1.26 -21.45 9.82
C THR A 45 -1.04 -19.94 10.02
N ASN A 46 -1.26 -19.12 8.99
CA ASN A 46 -1.17 -17.67 9.05
C ASN A 46 -2.55 -17.04 9.23
N SER A 47 -2.75 -16.31 10.32
CA SER A 47 -3.98 -15.53 10.46
C SER A 47 -4.01 -14.35 9.47
N PRO A 48 -5.19 -13.94 8.96
CA PRO A 48 -5.32 -12.79 8.06
C PRO A 48 -4.69 -11.51 8.64
N GLY A 49 -4.86 -11.30 9.96
CA GLY A 49 -4.27 -10.17 10.67
C GLY A 49 -2.75 -10.16 10.65
N ASN A 50 -2.10 -11.31 10.86
CA ASN A 50 -0.64 -11.42 10.79
C ASN A 50 -0.13 -11.21 9.36
N SER A 51 -0.82 -11.79 8.37
CA SER A 51 -0.50 -11.60 6.95
C SER A 51 -0.55 -10.13 6.54
N MET A 52 -1.62 -9.41 6.90
CA MET A 52 -1.72 -7.97 6.66
C MET A 52 -0.67 -7.18 7.46
N PHE A 53 -0.39 -7.55 8.70
CA PHE A 53 0.65 -6.88 9.48
C PHE A 53 2.03 -6.99 8.79
N ARG A 54 2.42 -8.18 8.35
CA ARG A 54 3.68 -8.41 7.63
C ARG A 54 3.77 -7.60 6.34
N LEU A 55 2.70 -7.57 5.55
CA LEU A 55 2.62 -6.72 4.36
C LEU A 55 2.78 -5.23 4.72
N SER A 56 2.16 -4.78 5.80
CA SER A 56 2.23 -3.38 6.25
C SER A 56 3.62 -2.96 6.71
N GLU A 57 4.47 -3.92 7.10
CA GLU A 57 5.84 -3.70 7.55
C GLU A 57 6.85 -3.55 6.40
N ILE A 58 6.46 -3.85 5.16
CA ILE A 58 7.33 -3.67 4.00
C ILE A 58 7.72 -2.19 3.89
N LYS A 59 9.03 -1.91 3.85
CA LYS A 59 9.58 -0.55 3.79
C LYS A 59 10.10 -0.23 2.40
N GLY A 60 9.80 0.98 1.94
CA GLY A 60 10.41 1.56 0.76
C GLY A 60 11.81 2.13 1.02
N GLU A 61 12.43 2.66 -0.03
CA GLU A 61 13.77 3.27 -0.01
C GLU A 61 13.84 4.49 0.94
N SER A 62 12.74 5.20 1.14
CA SER A 62 12.59 6.31 2.11
C SER A 62 12.47 5.84 3.56
N GLY A 63 12.38 4.52 3.79
CA GLY A 63 12.11 3.91 5.10
C GLY A 63 10.64 3.94 5.52
N ARG A 64 9.76 4.57 4.72
CA ARG A 64 8.31 4.55 4.96
C ARG A 64 7.75 3.15 4.71
N ARG A 65 6.83 2.76 5.58
CA ARG A 65 6.08 1.50 5.48
C ARG A 65 4.95 1.62 4.45
N LEU A 66 4.54 0.50 3.87
CA LEU A 66 3.29 0.43 3.07
C LEU A 66 2.07 0.85 3.90
N GLY A 67 2.05 0.47 5.18
CA GLY A 67 0.97 0.77 6.10
C GLY A 67 -0.25 -0.14 5.93
N PRO A 68 -1.23 -0.01 6.85
CA PRO A 68 -2.32 -0.96 7.00
C PRO A 68 -3.29 -0.96 5.81
N VAL A 69 -3.56 0.21 5.22
CA VAL A 69 -4.49 0.34 4.09
C VAL A 69 -3.97 -0.42 2.86
N MET A 70 -2.70 -0.20 2.49
CA MET A 70 -2.12 -0.88 1.33
C MET A 70 -1.98 -2.38 1.58
N ALA A 71 -1.61 -2.78 2.79
CA ALA A 71 -1.51 -4.18 3.18
C ALA A 71 -2.85 -4.91 3.08
N GLN A 72 -3.92 -4.30 3.61
CA GLN A 72 -5.27 -4.83 3.51
C GLN A 72 -5.66 -5.00 2.03
N ARG A 73 -5.44 -3.97 1.19
CA ARG A 73 -5.73 -4.04 -0.25
C ARG A 73 -4.99 -5.19 -0.95
N ILE A 74 -3.70 -5.37 -0.70
CA ILE A 74 -2.92 -6.46 -1.33
C ILE A 74 -3.42 -7.82 -0.88
N TYR A 75 -3.63 -8.01 0.43
CA TYR A 75 -4.13 -9.26 0.98
C TYR A 75 -5.44 -9.66 0.31
N LYS A 76 -6.35 -8.70 0.24
CA LYS A 76 -7.67 -8.77 -0.38
C LYS A 76 -7.61 -9.22 -1.86
N ILE A 77 -6.90 -8.45 -2.69
CA ILE A 77 -6.68 -8.73 -4.12
C ILE A 77 -6.15 -10.16 -4.36
N LEU A 78 -5.26 -10.64 -3.48
CA LEU A 78 -4.58 -11.92 -3.68
C LEU A 78 -5.32 -13.11 -3.06
N THR A 79 -6.30 -12.91 -2.19
CA THR A 79 -6.92 -14.01 -1.43
C THR A 79 -8.44 -14.11 -1.59
N SER A 80 -9.14 -13.04 -1.99
CA SER A 80 -10.57 -13.12 -2.26
C SER A 80 -10.85 -13.97 -3.51
N MET A 81 -11.88 -14.82 -3.43
CA MET A 81 -12.36 -15.63 -4.55
C MET A 81 -13.61 -15.03 -5.20
N GLU A 82 -14.28 -14.11 -4.51
CA GLU A 82 -15.55 -13.51 -4.90
C GLU A 82 -15.33 -12.27 -5.77
N GLY A 83 -14.17 -11.62 -5.66
CA GLY A 83 -13.85 -10.42 -6.46
C GLY A 83 -14.66 -9.17 -6.08
N GLU A 84 -15.47 -9.23 -5.03
CA GLU A 84 -16.37 -8.17 -4.56
C GLU A 84 -15.68 -7.08 -3.72
N GLU A 85 -14.35 -7.13 -3.64
CA GLU A 85 -13.63 -6.20 -2.78
C GLU A 85 -13.50 -4.85 -3.46
N ILE A 86 -14.46 -3.97 -3.14
CA ILE A 86 -14.37 -2.54 -3.42
C ILE A 86 -13.08 -2.05 -2.75
N ILE A 87 -12.04 -1.87 -3.56
CA ILE A 87 -10.84 -1.14 -3.19
C ILE A 87 -11.30 0.31 -3.09
N ASP A 88 -11.79 0.73 -1.92
CA ASP A 88 -12.14 2.13 -1.69
C ASP A 88 -10.88 2.96 -1.97
N LEU A 89 -10.90 3.70 -3.07
CA LEU A 89 -9.78 4.49 -3.57
C LEU A 89 -9.56 5.76 -2.75
N GLY A 90 -10.34 5.99 -1.69
CA GLY A 90 -10.14 7.14 -0.81
C GLY A 90 -10.35 8.46 -1.54
N THR A 91 -11.39 8.55 -2.36
CA THR A 91 -11.89 9.85 -2.85
C THR A 91 -12.87 10.40 -1.82
N ASN A 92 -12.36 11.25 -0.92
CA ASN A 92 -13.10 12.32 -0.25
C ASN A 92 -12.21 13.56 -0.18
#